data_AF-A0A1F8SJL0-F1
#
_entry.id   AF-A0A1F8SJL0-F1
#
_cell.length_a   1.000
_cell.length_b   1.000
_cell.length_c   1.000
_cell.angle_alpha   90.00
_cell.angle_beta   90.00
_cell.angle_gamma   90.00
#
_symmetry.space_group_name_H-M   'P 1'
#
loop_
_entity.id
_entity.type
_entity.pdbx_description
1 polymer ?
#
loop_
_entity_poly.entity_id
_entity_poly.type
_entity_poly.pdbx_seq_one_letter_code
_entity_poly.pdbx_strand_id
1 'polypeptide(L)'
;MQLSSAQITAKGNTISVGAKSKYTPFEEWLRGDAKVNNSIQLKFEDIENILGDPLPDSSRKYRAWWANDYSHPEAVAWIRAGWLIDNVDLYSDTATFRQSDLALYLVFFNDMLEKLKKIRPGITTTQRASLQNWLSFSSGISGFSFGWALPREHILRVELYIDKGENELNREAFDKLKAMKSEIENEIGCRLNWDELEKARAYRIYASKPFHISESQEKHDEAKLWGVDMMLKFIDAFQPRLRGL
;
A
#
# COMPACT_ATOMS: atom_id res chain seq x y z
N MET A 1 -29.50 5.04 -22.64
CA MET A 1 -29.58 3.62 -22.20
C MET A 1 -29.01 3.57 -20.79
N GLN A 2 -29.88 3.58 -19.78
CA GLN A 2 -29.50 3.63 -18.36
C GLN A 2 -28.84 2.32 -17.95
N LEU A 3 -27.62 2.38 -17.42
CA LEU A 3 -27.00 1.26 -16.71
C LEU A 3 -27.41 1.34 -15.24
N SER A 4 -28.17 0.33 -14.85
CA SER A 4 -28.69 0.04 -13.51
C SER A 4 -27.57 -0.09 -12.49
N SER A 5 -27.67 0.67 -11.40
CA SER A 5 -26.86 0.56 -10.19
C SER A 5 -27.28 -0.68 -9.40
N ALA A 6 -26.42 -1.70 -9.36
CA ALA A 6 -26.60 -2.85 -8.46
C ALA A 6 -26.06 -2.48 -7.06
N GLN A 7 -26.95 -2.49 -6.06
CA GLN A 7 -26.59 -2.41 -4.65
C GLN A 7 -26.15 -3.80 -4.16
N ILE A 8 -24.89 -3.94 -3.75
CA ILE A 8 -24.40 -5.12 -3.04
C ILE A 8 -24.27 -4.72 -1.57
N THR A 9 -25.20 -5.19 -0.75
CA THR A 9 -25.20 -5.02 0.70
C THR A 9 -24.19 -5.97 1.34
N ALA A 10 -23.09 -5.42 1.85
CA ALA A 10 -22.28 -6.05 2.89
C ALA A 10 -22.08 -5.02 4.00
N LYS A 11 -22.42 -5.39 5.25
CA LYS A 11 -22.20 -4.55 6.43
C LYS A 11 -20.71 -4.29 6.60
N GLY A 12 -20.28 -3.09 6.22
CA GLY A 12 -18.91 -2.59 6.31
C GLY A 12 -18.78 -1.43 5.34
N ASN A 13 -18.55 -0.22 5.87
CA ASN A 13 -18.49 1.04 5.12
C ASN A 13 -17.80 0.87 3.76
N THR A 14 -18.61 0.84 2.72
CA THR A 14 -18.17 0.81 1.33
C THR A 14 -17.78 2.23 0.98
N ILE A 15 -16.48 2.53 0.90
CA ILE A 15 -16.04 3.79 0.32
C ILE A 15 -16.40 3.71 -1.16
N SER A 16 -17.49 4.38 -1.54
CA SER A 16 -17.91 4.46 -2.94
C SER A 16 -16.84 5.20 -3.74
N VAL A 17 -16.21 4.51 -4.67
CA VAL A 17 -15.38 5.13 -5.71
C VAL A 17 -16.32 5.92 -6.63
N GLY A 18 -16.57 7.19 -6.30
CA GLY A 18 -17.38 8.08 -7.13
C GLY A 18 -18.12 9.21 -6.41
N ALA A 19 -18.36 9.14 -5.10
CA ALA A 19 -18.88 10.27 -4.34
C ALA A 19 -17.71 11.12 -3.83
N LYS A 20 -17.66 12.41 -4.17
CA LYS A 20 -16.69 13.34 -3.59
C LYS A 20 -16.92 13.38 -2.08
N SER A 21 -15.86 13.11 -1.31
CA SER A 21 -15.90 13.19 0.15
C SER A 21 -16.05 14.66 0.56
N LYS A 22 -16.73 14.93 1.68
CA LYS A 22 -16.74 16.28 2.26
C LYS A 22 -15.34 16.79 2.62
N TYR A 23 -14.38 15.88 2.77
CA TYR A 23 -12.97 16.20 3.05
C TYR A 23 -12.11 16.41 1.79
N THR A 24 -12.69 16.30 0.59
CA THR A 24 -11.98 16.56 -0.67
C THR A 24 -11.34 17.96 -0.73
N PRO A 25 -11.99 19.07 -0.30
CA PRO A 25 -11.34 20.38 -0.26
C PRO A 25 -10.07 20.41 0.60
N PHE A 26 -10.05 19.67 1.71
CA PHE A 26 -8.90 19.59 2.59
C PHE A 26 -7.77 18.75 1.98
N GLU A 27 -8.08 17.66 1.28
CA GLU A 27 -7.11 16.88 0.51
C GLU A 27 -6.44 17.76 -0.58
N GLU A 28 -7.24 18.49 -1.36
CA GLU A 28 -6.75 19.36 -2.42
C GLU A 28 -5.86 20.49 -1.87
N TRP A 29 -6.30 21.12 -0.78
CA TRP A 29 -5.53 22.17 -0.12
C TRP A 29 -4.21 21.65 0.48
N LEU A 30 -4.20 20.44 1.04
CA LEU A 30 -2.96 19.79 1.52
C LEU A 30 -1.99 19.42 0.40
N ARG A 31 -2.50 19.14 -0.81
CA ARG A 31 -1.69 18.83 -1.99
C ARG A 31 -1.04 20.08 -2.61
N GLY A 32 -1.56 21.27 -2.34
CA GLY A 32 -1.01 22.54 -2.83
C GLY A 32 0.37 22.90 -2.27
N ASP A 33 1.08 23.79 -2.98
CA ASP A 33 2.54 24.04 -2.89
C ASP A 33 3.10 24.66 -1.59
N ALA A 34 2.35 24.80 -0.51
CA ALA A 34 2.67 25.82 0.49
C ALA A 34 2.92 25.29 1.90
N LYS A 35 3.96 24.48 2.15
CA LYS A 35 4.34 24.13 3.55
C LYS A 35 5.85 24.06 3.76
N VAL A 36 6.42 25.21 4.10
CA VAL A 36 7.80 25.36 4.59
C VAL A 36 8.02 24.35 5.72
N ASN A 37 9.06 23.50 5.61
CA ASN A 37 9.47 22.49 6.60
C ASN A 37 8.64 21.20 6.69
N ASN A 38 7.88 20.81 5.65
CA ASN A 38 7.15 19.52 5.60
C ASN A 38 6.18 19.29 6.77
N SER A 39 5.83 20.34 7.51
CA SER A 39 5.00 20.28 8.72
C SER A 39 4.13 21.53 8.80
N ILE A 40 2.90 21.38 9.29
CA ILE A 40 1.96 22.48 9.46
C ILE A 40 1.09 22.26 10.68
N GLN A 41 0.85 23.31 11.46
CA GLN A 41 -0.16 23.33 12.49
C GLN A 41 -1.34 24.17 12.01
N LEU A 42 -2.56 23.68 12.25
CA LEU A 42 -3.81 24.36 11.93
C LEU A 42 -4.69 24.39 13.15
N LYS A 43 -5.46 25.47 13.31
CA LYS A 43 -6.59 25.44 14.21
C LYS A 43 -7.72 24.64 13.57
N PHE A 44 -8.61 24.10 14.40
CA PHE A 44 -9.80 23.41 13.90
C PHE A 44 -10.65 24.34 13.04
N GLU A 45 -10.75 25.62 13.42
CA GLU A 45 -11.41 26.66 12.63
C GLU A 45 -10.80 26.83 11.24
N ASP A 46 -9.47 26.77 11.10
CA ASP A 46 -8.81 26.85 9.78
C ASP A 46 -9.20 25.67 8.90
N ILE A 47 -9.28 24.46 9.50
CA ILE A 47 -9.72 23.25 8.80
C ILE A 47 -11.19 23.38 8.39
N GLU A 48 -12.05 23.88 9.26
CA GLU A 48 -13.47 24.13 8.98
C GLU A 48 -13.66 25.13 7.83
N ASN A 49 -12.86 26.20 7.80
CA ASN A 49 -12.85 27.18 6.73
C ASN A 49 -12.42 26.58 5.38
N ILE A 50 -11.43 25.67 5.38
CA ILE A 50 -11.01 24.95 4.16
C ILE A 50 -12.11 23.97 3.70
N LEU A 51 -12.76 23.28 4.64
CA LEU A 51 -13.85 22.36 4.34
C LEU A 51 -15.11 23.09 3.85
N GLY A 52 -15.33 24.33 4.30
CA GLY A 52 -16.60 25.05 4.14
C GLY A 52 -17.71 24.50 5.04
N ASP A 53 -17.38 23.65 6.01
CA ASP A 53 -18.29 22.93 6.89
C ASP A 53 -17.65 22.74 8.29
N PRO A 54 -18.44 22.75 9.38
CA PRO A 54 -17.92 22.50 10.72
C PRO A 54 -17.41 21.07 10.89
N LEU A 55 -16.36 20.91 11.69
CA LEU A 55 -15.88 19.60 12.11
C LEU A 55 -16.90 18.99 13.08
N PRO A 56 -17.10 17.66 13.03
CA PRO A 56 -18.03 17.02 13.95
C PRO A 56 -17.56 17.13 15.39
N ASP A 57 -18.48 17.19 16.35
CA ASP A 57 -18.21 17.16 17.79
C ASP A 57 -17.15 16.14 18.23
N SER A 58 -17.10 14.98 17.56
CA SER A 58 -16.14 13.91 17.85
C SER A 58 -14.69 14.33 17.64
N SER A 59 -14.39 15.25 16.71
CA SER A 59 -13.03 15.74 16.47
C SER A 59 -12.49 16.52 17.67
N ARG A 60 -13.37 17.17 18.44
CA ARG A 60 -13.06 17.94 19.66
C ARG A 60 -13.05 17.09 20.92
N LYS A 61 -13.76 15.96 20.90
CA LYS A 61 -13.92 15.07 22.06
C LYS A 61 -12.88 13.94 22.11
N TYR A 62 -12.46 13.42 20.96
CA TYR A 62 -11.70 12.18 20.89
C TYR A 62 -10.44 12.32 20.04
N ARG A 63 -9.25 12.16 20.66
CA ARG A 63 -7.96 12.14 19.92
C ARG A 63 -7.92 11.07 18.84
N ALA A 64 -8.60 9.93 19.06
CA ALA A 64 -8.68 8.83 18.10
C ALA A 64 -9.35 9.22 16.76
N TRP A 65 -10.16 10.28 16.73
CA TRP A 65 -10.72 10.82 15.49
C TRP A 65 -9.63 11.33 14.53
N TRP A 66 -8.49 11.77 15.08
CA TRP A 66 -7.32 12.24 14.33
C TRP A 66 -6.31 11.12 14.03
N ALA A 67 -6.69 9.85 14.23
CA ALA A 67 -5.80 8.74 13.93
C ALA A 67 -5.51 8.64 12.43
N ASN A 68 -4.30 8.24 12.07
CA ASN A 68 -3.92 7.94 10.69
C ASN A 68 -4.48 6.58 10.22
N ASP A 69 -5.80 6.39 10.34
CA ASP A 69 -6.51 5.18 9.91
C ASP A 69 -7.14 5.38 8.53
N TYR A 70 -6.70 4.59 7.56
CA TYR A 70 -7.20 4.61 6.18
C TYR A 70 -8.57 3.90 6.02
N SER A 71 -9.44 4.06 7.00
CA SER A 71 -10.83 3.55 7.01
C SER A 71 -11.86 4.68 7.12
N HIS A 72 -11.41 5.87 7.53
CA HIS A 72 -12.25 7.01 7.85
C HIS A 72 -12.09 8.13 6.80
N PRO A 73 -13.18 8.71 6.25
CA PRO A 73 -13.10 9.68 5.16
C PRO A 73 -12.23 10.92 5.45
N GLU A 74 -12.20 11.36 6.71
CA GLU A 74 -11.33 12.43 7.19
C GLU A 74 -9.86 12.06 7.04
N ALA A 75 -9.48 10.88 7.54
CA ALA A 75 -8.10 10.45 7.56
C ALA A 75 -7.59 10.09 6.16
N VAL A 76 -8.45 9.50 5.34
CA VAL A 76 -8.17 9.24 3.94
C VAL A 76 -7.79 10.53 3.20
N ALA A 77 -8.39 11.69 3.53
CA ALA A 77 -8.10 12.95 2.84
C ALA A 77 -6.65 13.41 3.05
N TRP A 78 -6.16 13.48 4.30
CA TRP A 78 -4.76 13.88 4.51
C TRP A 78 -3.77 12.80 4.07
N ILE A 79 -4.09 11.51 4.24
CA ILE A 79 -3.24 10.42 3.78
C ILE A 79 -3.07 10.46 2.24
N ARG A 80 -4.15 10.68 1.48
CA ARG A 80 -4.11 10.82 0.01
C ARG A 80 -3.37 12.06 -0.48
N ALA A 81 -3.26 13.06 0.37
CA ALA A 81 -2.43 14.23 0.11
C ALA A 81 -0.94 14.00 0.46
N GLY A 82 -0.57 12.84 1.02
CA GLY A 82 0.80 12.55 1.45
C GLY A 82 1.15 13.05 2.85
N TRP A 83 0.14 13.36 3.66
CA TRP A 83 0.28 13.88 5.01
C TRP A 83 -0.19 12.88 6.06
N LEU A 84 0.39 12.95 7.25
CA LEU A 84 -0.06 12.25 8.45
C LEU A 84 -0.27 13.24 9.57
N ILE A 85 -1.20 12.95 10.48
CA ILE A 85 -1.28 13.61 11.78
C ILE A 85 -0.02 13.27 12.57
N ASP A 86 0.65 14.32 13.05
CA ASP A 86 1.80 14.25 13.94
C ASP A 86 1.41 14.50 15.40
N ASN A 87 0.58 15.52 15.64
CA ASN A 87 0.03 15.81 16.96
C ASN A 87 -1.37 16.44 16.84
N VAL A 88 -2.18 16.25 17.88
CA VAL A 88 -3.43 16.99 18.08
C VAL A 88 -3.50 17.47 19.52
N ASP A 89 -3.90 18.72 19.72
CA ASP A 89 -4.19 19.30 21.01
C ASP A 89 -5.67 19.75 21.04
N LEU A 90 -6.48 19.01 21.80
CA LEU A 90 -7.92 19.26 21.94
C LEU A 90 -8.21 20.44 22.89
N TYR A 91 -7.25 20.90 23.69
CA TYR A 91 -7.44 22.06 24.54
C TYR A 91 -7.28 23.37 23.75
N SER A 92 -6.28 23.41 22.87
CA SER A 92 -6.03 24.55 21.99
C SER A 92 -6.74 24.46 20.63
N ASP A 93 -7.49 23.38 20.38
CA ASP A 93 -8.14 23.07 19.09
C ASP A 93 -7.14 23.16 17.92
N THR A 94 -5.98 22.50 18.06
CA THR A 94 -4.96 22.48 17.01
C THR A 94 -4.59 21.07 16.56
N ALA A 95 -4.31 20.92 15.26
CA ALA A 95 -3.79 19.69 14.67
C ALA A 95 -2.54 20.00 13.86
N THR A 96 -1.48 19.22 14.09
CA THR A 96 -0.22 19.29 13.35
C THR A 96 -0.15 18.12 12.38
N PHE A 97 0.07 18.42 11.10
CA PHE A 97 0.27 17.44 10.03
C PHE A 97 1.71 17.50 9.53
N ARG A 98 2.26 16.35 9.13
CA ARG A 98 3.59 16.23 8.53
C ARG A 98 3.54 15.41 7.24
N GLN A 99 4.28 15.82 6.21
CA GLN A 99 4.47 15.00 5.02
C GLN A 99 5.22 13.71 5.37
N SER A 100 4.81 12.61 4.77
CA SER A 100 5.44 11.32 5.00
C SER A 100 5.31 10.40 3.80
N ASP A 101 6.43 9.83 3.37
CA ASP A 101 6.43 8.76 2.38
C ASP A 101 5.57 7.56 2.84
N LEU A 102 5.40 7.34 4.14
CA LEU A 102 4.52 6.29 4.67
C LEU A 102 3.06 6.48 4.23
N ALA A 103 2.58 7.71 4.16
CA ALA A 103 1.24 8.01 3.64
C ALA A 103 1.15 7.65 2.15
N LEU A 104 2.18 8.02 1.38
CA LEU A 104 2.24 7.73 -0.05
C LEU A 104 2.36 6.23 -0.33
N TYR A 105 3.16 5.49 0.43
CA TYR A 105 3.28 4.03 0.34
C TYR A 105 1.94 3.35 0.59
N LEU A 106 1.21 3.78 1.63
CA LEU A 106 -0.10 3.23 1.95
C LEU A 106 -1.05 3.39 0.76
N VAL A 107 -1.15 4.60 0.21
CA VAL A 107 -2.03 4.90 -0.93
C VAL A 107 -1.61 4.08 -2.16
N PHE A 108 -0.30 4.05 -2.44
CA PHE A 108 0.27 3.35 -3.59
C PHE A 108 -0.03 1.84 -3.55
N PHE A 109 0.26 1.18 -2.43
CA PHE A 109 0.01 -0.26 -2.29
C PHE A 109 -1.48 -0.59 -2.20
N ASN A 110 -2.31 0.29 -1.63
CA ASN A 110 -3.74 0.06 -1.59
C ASN A 110 -4.36 0.11 -2.99
N ASP A 111 -3.95 1.06 -3.85
CA ASP A 111 -4.38 1.11 -5.26
C ASP A 111 -3.93 -0.15 -6.04
N MET A 112 -2.69 -0.60 -5.83
CA MET A 112 -2.22 -1.86 -6.43
C MET A 112 -3.01 -3.09 -5.95
N LEU A 113 -3.29 -3.18 -4.65
CA LEU A 113 -4.07 -4.26 -4.05
C LEU A 113 -5.50 -4.30 -4.60
N GLU A 114 -6.16 -3.14 -4.73
CA GLU A 114 -7.49 -3.02 -5.32
C GLU A 114 -7.49 -3.46 -6.80
N LYS A 115 -6.51 -3.00 -7.60
CA LYS A 115 -6.36 -3.43 -9.00
C LYS A 115 -6.13 -4.95 -9.10
N LEU A 116 -5.24 -5.50 -8.27
CA LEU A 116 -4.95 -6.94 -8.25
C LEU A 116 -6.21 -7.76 -7.94
N LYS A 117 -6.96 -7.39 -6.90
CA LYS A 117 -8.21 -8.06 -6.52
C LYS A 117 -9.32 -7.91 -7.57
N LYS A 118 -9.36 -6.78 -8.27
CA LYS A 118 -10.30 -6.56 -9.37
C LYS A 118 -10.00 -7.48 -10.56
N ILE A 119 -8.72 -7.69 -10.88
CA ILE A 119 -8.30 -8.57 -11.97
C ILE A 119 -8.49 -10.04 -11.60
N ARG A 120 -8.12 -10.45 -10.38
CA ARG A 120 -8.28 -11.82 -9.89
C ARG A 120 -8.94 -11.83 -8.50
N PRO A 121 -10.29 -11.85 -8.43
CA PRO A 121 -11.01 -11.94 -7.17
C PRO A 121 -10.58 -13.17 -6.35
N GLY A 122 -10.40 -13.00 -5.03
CA GLY A 122 -9.98 -14.08 -4.13
C GLY A 122 -8.49 -14.42 -4.14
N ILE A 123 -7.65 -13.72 -4.91
CA ILE A 123 -6.20 -13.95 -4.97
C ILE A 123 -5.49 -13.72 -3.62
N THR A 124 -6.06 -12.90 -2.74
CA THR A 124 -5.56 -12.63 -1.39
C THR A 124 -6.68 -12.21 -0.45
N THR A 125 -6.54 -12.52 0.84
CA THR A 125 -7.44 -12.08 1.92
C THR A 125 -7.02 -10.75 2.56
N THR A 126 -5.82 -10.24 2.25
CA THR A 126 -5.30 -8.97 2.77
C THR A 126 -6.25 -7.84 2.45
N GLN A 127 -6.74 -7.12 3.46
CA GLN A 127 -7.78 -6.11 3.25
C GLN A 127 -7.24 -4.76 2.77
N ARG A 128 -6.12 -4.31 3.35
CA ARG A 128 -5.56 -2.97 3.15
C ARG A 128 -4.05 -2.98 3.30
N ALA A 129 -3.40 -1.96 2.75
CA ALA A 129 -2.02 -1.62 3.07
C ALA A 129 -1.90 -0.95 4.45
N SER A 130 -0.68 -0.85 4.97
CA SER A 130 -0.33 -0.14 6.20
C SER A 130 0.71 0.96 5.93
N LEU A 131 1.00 1.78 6.95
CA LEU A 131 2.00 2.85 6.90
C LEU A 131 3.43 2.28 6.95
N GLN A 132 3.81 1.54 5.92
CA GLN A 132 5.13 0.92 5.77
C GLN A 132 5.50 0.82 4.28
N ASN A 133 6.77 0.64 3.96
CA ASN A 133 7.26 0.59 2.57
C ASN A 133 7.19 -0.81 1.93
N TRP A 134 6.33 -1.70 2.45
CA TRP A 134 6.05 -3.02 1.87
C TRP A 134 4.60 -3.45 2.10
N LEU A 135 4.09 -4.32 1.23
CA LEU A 135 2.82 -5.01 1.42
C LEU A 135 3.01 -6.48 1.07
N SER A 136 2.89 -7.35 2.07
CA SER A 136 2.98 -8.79 1.90
C SER A 136 1.61 -9.45 2.09
N PHE A 137 1.40 -10.57 1.41
CA PHE A 137 0.25 -11.42 1.59
C PHE A 137 0.61 -12.89 1.45
N SER A 138 -0.16 -13.75 2.13
CA SER A 138 0.11 -15.18 2.18
C SER A 138 0.02 -15.80 0.79
N SER A 139 0.92 -16.74 0.51
CA SER A 139 0.78 -17.66 -0.62
C SER A 139 -0.28 -18.75 -0.36
N GLY A 140 -0.77 -18.89 0.87
CA GLY A 140 -1.55 -20.05 1.32
C GLY A 140 -0.67 -21.25 1.74
N ILE A 141 0.65 -21.14 1.62
CA ILE A 141 1.61 -22.16 2.04
C ILE A 141 2.53 -21.57 3.12
N SER A 142 2.70 -22.32 4.22
CA SER A 142 3.48 -21.87 5.37
C SER A 142 4.94 -21.57 4.99
N GLY A 143 5.41 -20.41 5.44
CA GLY A 143 6.77 -19.91 5.19
C GLY A 143 7.00 -19.25 3.83
N PHE A 144 5.96 -19.06 3.03
CA PHE A 144 6.04 -18.35 1.75
C PHE A 144 5.03 -17.21 1.68
N SER A 145 5.50 -16.03 1.30
CA SER A 145 4.63 -14.87 1.06
C SER A 145 5.00 -14.13 -0.21
N PHE A 146 4.00 -13.61 -0.90
CA PHE A 146 4.19 -12.68 -2.00
C PHE A 146 4.14 -11.25 -1.46
N GLY A 147 4.81 -10.32 -2.13
CA GLY A 147 4.69 -8.94 -1.74
C GLY A 147 5.22 -7.93 -2.73
N TRP A 148 4.86 -6.67 -2.47
CA TRP A 148 5.50 -5.52 -3.06
C TRP A 148 6.34 -4.80 -2.02
N ALA A 149 7.45 -4.21 -2.44
CA ALA A 149 8.28 -3.39 -1.57
C ALA A 149 8.89 -2.20 -2.32
N LEU A 150 9.09 -1.10 -1.59
CA LEU A 150 9.78 0.12 -2.02
C LEU A 150 10.98 0.32 -1.09
N PRO A 151 12.04 -0.48 -1.23
CA PRO A 151 13.21 -0.35 -0.37
C PRO A 151 14.01 0.92 -0.72
N ARG A 152 15.11 1.16 -0.01
CA ARG A 152 15.88 2.42 -0.15
C ARG A 152 16.56 2.57 -1.51
N GLU A 153 16.68 1.49 -2.29
CA GLU A 153 17.38 1.46 -3.57
C GLU A 153 16.59 2.08 -4.74
N HIS A 154 15.53 2.85 -4.46
CA HIS A 154 14.70 3.53 -5.47
C HIS A 154 14.21 2.54 -6.56
N ILE A 155 13.68 1.41 -6.10
CA ILE A 155 13.04 0.41 -6.95
C ILE A 155 11.64 0.08 -6.41
N LEU A 156 10.73 -0.28 -7.31
CA LEU A 156 9.57 -1.09 -6.97
C LEU A 156 9.95 -2.56 -7.14
N ARG A 157 9.78 -3.33 -6.08
CA ARG A 157 10.08 -4.76 -6.02
C ARG A 157 8.81 -5.58 -5.95
N VAL A 158 8.75 -6.65 -6.74
CA VAL A 158 7.75 -7.73 -6.64
C VAL A 158 8.51 -8.98 -6.22
N GLU A 159 8.12 -9.57 -5.09
CA GLU A 159 8.91 -10.61 -4.44
C GLU A 159 8.10 -11.84 -4.02
N LEU A 160 8.79 -12.98 -4.01
CA LEU A 160 8.51 -14.13 -3.17
C LEU A 160 9.50 -14.11 -2.00
N TYR A 161 8.98 -14.04 -0.78
CA TYR A 161 9.73 -14.07 0.47
C TYR A 161 9.58 -15.45 1.13
N ILE A 162 10.72 -16.03 1.54
CA ILE A 162 10.82 -17.38 2.10
C ILE A 162 11.36 -17.30 3.53
N ASP A 163 10.49 -17.58 4.51
CA ASP A 163 10.87 -17.78 5.90
C ASP A 163 9.96 -18.82 6.60
N LYS A 164 10.41 -20.06 6.62
CA LYS A 164 9.85 -21.22 7.31
C LYS A 164 10.29 -21.30 8.78
N GLY A 165 11.00 -20.29 9.31
CA GLY A 165 11.44 -20.21 10.70
C GLY A 165 12.85 -20.77 10.97
N GLU A 166 13.36 -21.63 10.09
CA GLU A 166 14.67 -22.30 10.20
C GLU A 166 15.49 -22.05 8.93
N ASN A 167 16.78 -21.74 9.08
CA ASN A 167 17.63 -21.36 7.94
C ASN A 167 17.82 -22.51 6.96
N GLU A 168 18.01 -23.72 7.45
CA GLU A 168 18.22 -24.93 6.64
C GLU A 168 16.99 -25.24 5.77
N LEU A 169 15.78 -25.13 6.34
CA LEU A 169 14.53 -25.31 5.59
C LEU A 169 14.34 -24.20 4.53
N ASN A 170 14.71 -22.96 4.87
CA ASN A 170 14.65 -21.85 3.93
C ASN A 170 15.59 -22.06 2.74
N ARG A 171 16.83 -22.50 3.02
CA ARG A 171 17.83 -22.80 2.01
C ARG A 171 17.39 -23.95 1.11
N GLU A 172 16.89 -25.05 1.67
CA GLU A 172 16.42 -26.20 0.90
C GLU A 172 15.26 -25.81 -0.05
N ALA A 173 14.28 -25.04 0.45
CA ALA A 173 13.19 -24.54 -0.38
C ALA A 173 13.69 -23.61 -1.50
N PHE A 174 14.60 -22.69 -1.17
CA PHE A 174 15.19 -21.78 -2.14
C PHE A 174 16.00 -22.52 -3.21
N ASP A 175 16.83 -23.50 -2.83
CA ASP A 175 17.63 -24.29 -3.76
C ASP A 175 16.76 -25.13 -4.70
N LYS A 176 15.67 -25.71 -4.20
CA LYS A 176 14.67 -26.41 -5.03
C LYS A 176 14.03 -25.48 -6.07
N LEU A 177 13.66 -24.26 -5.69
CA LEU A 177 13.17 -23.25 -6.64
C LEU A 177 14.26 -22.82 -7.63
N LYS A 178 15.50 -22.63 -7.15
CA LYS A 178 16.65 -22.20 -7.95
C LYS A 178 17.06 -23.25 -8.98
N ALA A 179 16.85 -24.53 -8.71
CA ALA A 179 17.02 -25.61 -9.68
C ALA A 179 16.07 -25.48 -10.90
N MET A 180 14.91 -24.83 -10.71
CA MET A 180 13.93 -24.54 -11.76
C MET A 180 14.05 -23.12 -12.32
N LYS A 181 15.17 -22.42 -12.04
CA LYS A 181 15.35 -20.99 -12.37
C LYS A 181 15.01 -20.65 -13.82
N SER A 182 15.57 -21.38 -14.78
CA SER A 182 15.38 -21.08 -16.20
C SER A 182 13.92 -21.22 -16.63
N GLU A 183 13.21 -22.21 -16.10
CA GLU A 183 11.78 -22.42 -16.38
C GLU A 183 10.94 -21.27 -15.80
N ILE A 184 11.20 -20.92 -14.53
CA ILE A 184 10.51 -19.82 -13.83
C ILE A 184 10.75 -18.47 -14.54
N GLU A 185 12.00 -18.17 -14.90
CA GLU A 185 12.35 -16.92 -15.59
C GLU A 185 11.72 -16.86 -17.00
N ASN A 186 11.61 -17.99 -17.69
CA ASN A 186 10.94 -18.06 -18.99
C ASN A 186 9.42 -17.86 -18.86
N GLU A 187 8.77 -18.45 -17.85
CA GLU A 187 7.33 -18.26 -17.60
C GLU A 187 6.99 -16.82 -17.20
N ILE A 188 7.82 -16.20 -16.35
CA ILE A 188 7.63 -14.81 -15.94
C ILE A 188 8.00 -13.84 -17.09
N GLY A 189 8.91 -14.26 -17.96
CA GLY A 189 9.37 -13.47 -19.11
C GLY A 189 10.44 -12.44 -18.74
N CYS A 190 11.14 -12.60 -17.61
CA CYS A 190 12.29 -11.79 -17.25
C CYS A 190 13.27 -12.54 -16.33
N ARG A 191 14.51 -12.04 -16.25
CA ARG A 191 15.48 -12.52 -15.26
C ARG A 191 15.07 -12.05 -13.87
N LEU A 192 15.25 -12.93 -12.89
CA LEU A 192 14.98 -12.64 -11.50
C LEU A 192 16.28 -12.50 -10.71
N ASN A 193 16.19 -11.78 -9.61
CA ASN A 193 17.21 -11.74 -8.58
C ASN A 193 16.91 -12.83 -7.54
N TRP A 194 17.95 -13.54 -7.13
CA TRP A 194 17.88 -14.69 -6.22
C TRP A 194 18.79 -14.38 -5.02
N ASP A 195 18.24 -13.67 -4.04
CA ASP A 195 19.01 -13.15 -2.91
C ASP A 195 19.03 -14.13 -1.73
N GLU A 196 20.24 -14.44 -1.29
CA GLU A 196 20.54 -15.00 0.02
C GLU A 196 20.80 -13.82 0.96
N LEU A 197 19.90 -13.55 1.91
CA LEU A 197 19.99 -12.32 2.69
C LEU A 197 21.09 -12.43 3.74
N GLU A 198 22.19 -11.69 3.57
CA GLU A 198 23.36 -11.77 4.49
C GLU A 198 23.03 -11.52 5.97
N LYS A 199 22.01 -10.71 6.24
CA LYS A 199 21.62 -10.27 7.60
C LYS A 199 20.33 -10.92 8.12
N ALA A 200 19.77 -11.89 7.40
CA ALA A 200 18.52 -12.55 7.79
C ALA A 200 18.56 -14.04 7.43
N ARG A 201 17.83 -14.87 8.19
CA ARG A 201 17.69 -16.29 7.84
C ARG A 201 16.83 -16.55 6.59
N ALA A 202 16.13 -15.51 6.13
CA ALA A 202 15.15 -15.60 5.05
C ALA A 202 15.82 -15.46 3.68
N TYR A 203 15.15 -15.96 2.66
CA TYR A 203 15.57 -15.86 1.27
C TYR A 203 14.53 -15.09 0.46
N ARG A 204 14.96 -14.48 -0.64
CA ARG A 204 14.07 -13.67 -1.47
C ARG A 204 14.36 -13.89 -2.95
N ILE A 205 13.29 -14.06 -3.72
CA ILE A 205 13.33 -14.09 -5.17
C ILE A 205 12.49 -12.92 -5.68
N TYR A 206 13.03 -12.07 -6.55
CA TYR A 206 12.30 -10.86 -6.95
C TYR A 206 12.63 -10.33 -8.35
N ALA A 207 11.67 -9.60 -8.89
CA ALA A 207 11.84 -8.70 -10.01
C ALA A 207 11.78 -7.26 -9.50
N SER A 208 12.47 -6.34 -10.18
CA SER A 208 12.48 -4.93 -9.83
C SER A 208 12.32 -4.03 -11.04
N LYS A 209 11.81 -2.83 -10.80
CA LYS A 209 11.75 -1.71 -11.75
C LYS A 209 12.23 -0.44 -11.04
N PRO A 210 13.07 0.41 -11.65
CA PRO A 210 13.44 1.71 -11.10
C PRO A 210 12.19 2.55 -10.81
N PHE A 211 12.05 3.03 -9.58
CA PHE A 211 10.92 3.83 -9.13
C PHE A 211 11.17 4.43 -7.74
N HIS A 212 10.81 5.69 -7.55
CA HIS A 212 10.76 6.34 -6.24
C HIS A 212 9.35 6.88 -5.97
N ILE A 213 8.93 6.96 -4.71
CA ILE A 213 7.54 7.35 -4.36
C ILE A 213 7.25 8.85 -4.56
N SER A 214 8.29 9.65 -4.76
CA SER A 214 8.18 11.07 -5.08
C SER A 214 8.14 11.35 -6.59
N GLU A 215 8.01 10.32 -7.42
CA GLU A 215 7.94 10.43 -8.87
C GLU A 215 6.60 11.06 -9.31
N SER A 216 6.48 11.40 -10.60
CA SER A 216 5.24 11.97 -11.14
C SER A 216 4.07 10.98 -11.09
N GLN A 217 2.84 11.50 -11.17
CA GLN A 217 1.64 10.68 -11.24
C GLN A 217 1.66 9.69 -12.42
N GLU A 218 2.19 10.10 -13.58
CA GLU A 218 2.38 9.22 -14.74
C GLU A 218 3.30 8.04 -14.41
N LYS A 219 4.44 8.31 -13.77
CA LYS A 219 5.38 7.27 -13.33
C LYS A 219 4.78 6.36 -12.26
N HIS A 220 3.94 6.90 -11.37
CA HIS A 220 3.18 6.10 -10.42
C HIS A 220 2.25 5.12 -11.13
N ASP A 221 1.52 5.58 -12.15
CA ASP A 221 0.57 4.72 -12.86
C ASP A 221 1.29 3.64 -13.69
N GLU A 222 2.40 3.98 -14.36
CA GLU A 222 3.28 2.99 -15.01
C GLU A 222 3.82 1.94 -14.03
N ALA A 223 4.27 2.36 -12.84
CA ALA A 223 4.85 1.47 -11.85
C ALA A 223 3.80 0.53 -11.25
N LYS A 224 2.60 1.04 -10.94
CA LYS A 224 1.49 0.23 -10.42
C LYS A 224 1.03 -0.80 -11.44
N LEU A 225 0.89 -0.43 -12.71
CA LEU A 225 0.52 -1.37 -13.78
C LEU A 225 1.55 -2.49 -13.90
N TRP A 226 2.84 -2.13 -13.95
CA TRP A 226 3.93 -3.11 -13.99
C TRP A 226 3.93 -4.03 -12.76
N GLY A 227 3.79 -3.48 -11.55
CA GLY A 227 3.86 -4.27 -10.32
C GLY A 227 2.67 -5.21 -10.14
N VAL A 228 1.47 -4.83 -10.62
CA VAL A 228 0.29 -5.71 -10.60
C VAL A 228 0.42 -6.83 -11.64
N ASP A 229 0.84 -6.53 -12.87
CA ASP A 229 1.11 -7.53 -13.91
C ASP A 229 2.18 -8.54 -13.47
N MET A 230 3.30 -8.03 -12.95
CA MET A 230 4.40 -8.86 -12.46
C MET A 230 3.96 -9.73 -11.28
N MET A 231 3.11 -9.23 -10.38
CA MET A 231 2.58 -10.02 -9.27
C MET A 231 1.73 -11.20 -9.75
N LEU A 232 0.90 -11.01 -10.78
CA LEU A 232 0.12 -12.11 -11.38
C LEU A 232 1.04 -13.19 -11.95
N LYS A 233 2.09 -12.79 -12.69
CA LYS A 233 3.11 -13.70 -13.23
C LYS A 233 3.87 -14.44 -12.12
N PHE A 234 4.24 -13.75 -11.06
CA PHE A 234 4.87 -14.36 -9.88
C PHE A 234 3.97 -15.41 -9.25
N ILE A 235 2.69 -15.09 -9.05
CA ILE A 235 1.74 -16.03 -8.45
C ILE A 235 1.56 -17.25 -9.36
N ASP A 236 1.40 -17.05 -10.67
CA ASP A 236 1.21 -18.15 -11.64
C ASP A 236 2.44 -19.06 -11.73
N ALA A 237 3.65 -18.48 -11.73
CA ALA A 237 4.90 -19.24 -11.81
C ALA A 237 5.27 -19.91 -10.47
N PHE A 238 5.12 -19.24 -9.34
CA PHE A 238 5.59 -19.80 -8.07
C PHE A 238 4.56 -20.71 -7.40
N GLN A 239 3.26 -20.35 -7.37
CA GLN A 239 2.26 -21.10 -6.58
C GLN A 239 2.24 -22.62 -6.81
N PRO A 240 2.30 -23.13 -8.06
CA PRO A 240 2.30 -24.57 -8.29
C PRO A 240 3.53 -25.27 -7.69
N ARG A 241 4.66 -24.55 -7.63
CA ARG A 241 5.98 -25.04 -7.21
C ARG A 241 6.19 -24.96 -5.70
N LEU A 242 5.41 -24.13 -5.00
CA LEU A 242 5.47 -24.03 -3.54
C LEU A 242 4.83 -25.24 -2.85
N ARG A 243 3.94 -25.99 -3.52
CA ARG A 243 3.29 -27.17 -2.97
C ARG A 243 4.32 -28.30 -2.80
N GLY A 244 4.66 -28.62 -1.56
CA GLY A 244 5.65 -29.66 -1.23
C GLY A 244 7.03 -29.12 -0.83
N LEU A 245 7.17 -27.78 -0.70
CA LEU A 245 8.34 -27.11 -0.15
C LEU A 245 8.15 -26.67 1.31
#